data_AF-E2J6Q8-F1
#
_entry.id   AF-E2J6Q8-F1
#
_cell.length_a   1.000
_cell.length_b   1.000
_cell.length_c   1.000
_cell.angle_alpha   90.00
_cell.angle_beta   90.00
_cell.angle_gamma   90.00
#
_symmetry.space_group_name_H-M   'P 1'
#
loop_
_entity.id
_entity.type
_entity.pdbx_description
1 polymer ?
#
loop_
_entity_poly.entity_id
_entity_poly.type
_entity_poly.pdbx_seq_one_letter_code
_entity_poly.pdbx_strand_id
1 'polypeptide(L)'
;MAAALVTIFKSSALVVLVLAELQASKGVENATPNQACKTPTDINPQSEDSDIMYIYNETSRICHTVLASPKGSNVFDNRIKCIQQCSTDQEAKSCTSAPANACSKEKMEDTNPASCDDIEKDTFPAYYYNARLGECTEYCVCGYPKPRTDEMNFFMYEESCEFWCGGYKEYIESKANQG
;
A
#
# COMPACT_ATOMS: atom_id res chain seq x y z
N MET A 1 -11.60 77.05 10.11
CA MET A 1 -12.97 76.68 9.69
C MET A 1 -12.95 75.21 9.29
N ALA A 2 -13.92 74.45 9.83
CA ALA A 2 -14.37 73.11 9.47
C ALA A 2 -13.34 71.98 9.23
N ALA A 3 -13.20 71.13 10.25
CA ALA A 3 -12.83 69.73 10.08
C ALA A 3 -14.05 68.94 9.52
N ALA A 4 -13.81 67.96 8.65
CA ALA A 4 -14.82 66.96 8.28
C ALA A 4 -14.17 65.57 8.25
N LEU A 5 -14.54 64.77 9.25
CA LEU A 5 -14.32 63.33 9.33
C LEU A 5 -14.99 62.62 8.17
N VAL A 6 -14.34 61.59 7.61
CA VAL A 6 -15.05 60.54 6.87
C VAL A 6 -14.80 59.19 7.55
N THR A 7 -15.92 58.57 7.84
CA THR A 7 -16.18 57.46 8.76
C THR A 7 -15.68 56.13 8.22
N ILE A 8 -15.05 55.34 9.11
CA ILE A 8 -14.65 53.95 8.88
C ILE A 8 -15.91 53.06 8.93
N PHE A 9 -16.25 52.39 7.84
CA PHE A 9 -17.17 51.25 7.89
C PHE A 9 -16.36 49.97 8.17
N LYS A 10 -16.27 49.63 9.47
CA LYS A 10 -16.03 48.26 9.92
C LYS A 10 -17.36 47.51 9.89
N SER A 11 -17.45 46.42 9.13
CA SER A 11 -18.38 45.31 9.33
C SER A 11 -18.02 44.20 8.33
N SER A 12 -18.13 42.90 8.55
CA SER A 12 -18.22 42.01 9.71
C SER A 12 -18.29 40.62 9.08
N ALA A 13 -17.37 39.71 9.36
CA ALA A 13 -17.62 38.28 9.24
C ALA A 13 -16.68 37.55 10.19
N LEU A 14 -17.19 37.28 11.39
CA LEU A 14 -16.64 36.32 12.33
C LEU A 14 -16.63 34.96 11.63
N VAL A 15 -15.45 34.47 11.24
CA VAL A 15 -15.28 33.05 10.94
C VAL A 15 -15.20 32.34 12.29
N VAL A 16 -16.36 31.90 12.77
CA VAL A 16 -16.44 30.97 13.90
C VAL A 16 -16.00 29.61 13.36
N LEU A 17 -14.71 29.29 13.49
CA LEU A 17 -14.22 27.92 13.34
C LEU A 17 -14.60 27.15 14.62
N VAL A 18 -15.81 26.58 14.61
CA VAL A 18 -16.21 25.53 15.55
C VAL A 18 -15.47 24.26 15.14
N LEU A 19 -14.31 24.00 15.74
CA LEU A 19 -13.78 22.64 15.82
C LEU A 19 -14.48 21.96 17.00
N ALA A 20 -15.73 21.55 16.77
CA ALA A 20 -16.36 20.56 17.63
C ALA A 20 -15.71 19.22 17.30
N GLU A 21 -15.12 18.63 18.32
CA GLU A 21 -14.66 17.26 18.37
C GLU A 21 -15.79 16.33 17.89
N LEU A 22 -15.71 15.80 16.67
CA LEU A 22 -16.29 14.50 16.41
C LEU A 22 -15.27 13.48 16.92
N GLN A 23 -15.32 13.22 18.23
CA GLN A 23 -15.11 11.86 18.70
C GLN A 23 -16.22 10.99 18.10
N ALA A 24 -16.07 10.64 16.82
CA ALA A 24 -16.62 9.41 16.32
C ALA A 24 -15.78 8.29 16.95
N SER A 25 -16.03 8.03 18.24
CA SER A 25 -16.02 6.67 18.73
C SER A 25 -17.07 5.92 17.90
N LYS A 26 -16.71 5.55 16.65
CA LYS A 26 -17.33 4.43 15.97
C LYS A 26 -17.16 3.31 16.96
N GLY A 27 -18.28 2.84 17.49
CA GLY A 27 -18.31 1.80 18.50
C GLY A 27 -17.24 0.79 18.15
N VAL A 28 -16.26 0.65 19.05
CA VAL A 28 -15.51 -0.57 19.16
C VAL A 28 -16.56 -1.59 19.56
N GLU A 29 -17.33 -2.06 18.58
CA GLU A 29 -17.89 -3.39 18.66
C GLU A 29 -16.69 -4.23 19.06
N ASN A 30 -16.77 -4.80 20.27
CA ASN A 30 -15.93 -5.90 20.68
C ASN A 30 -16.27 -7.09 19.77
N ALA A 31 -16.06 -6.93 18.47
CA ALA A 31 -15.94 -8.01 17.53
C ALA A 31 -14.76 -8.82 18.06
N THR A 32 -15.06 -10.04 18.48
CA THR A 32 -14.04 -11.01 18.87
C THR A 32 -12.91 -10.92 17.85
N PRO A 33 -11.65 -10.67 18.29
CA PRO A 33 -10.54 -10.52 17.35
C PRO A 33 -10.59 -11.70 16.39
N ASN A 34 -10.63 -11.41 15.09
CA ASN A 34 -10.62 -12.45 14.07
C ASN A 34 -9.50 -13.41 14.44
N GLN A 35 -9.81 -14.69 14.65
CA GLN A 35 -8.85 -15.66 15.17
C GLN A 35 -7.60 -15.73 14.26
N ALA A 36 -7.76 -15.44 12.96
CA ALA A 36 -6.68 -15.31 11.98
C ALA A 36 -5.67 -14.19 12.28
N CYS A 37 -6.06 -13.21 13.10
CA CYS A 37 -5.28 -12.04 13.49
C CYS A 37 -4.71 -12.17 14.90
N LYS A 38 -4.42 -13.40 15.32
CA LYS A 38 -3.59 -13.69 16.48
C LYS A 38 -2.21 -14.15 16.02
N THR A 39 -1.18 -13.67 16.70
CA THR A 39 0.20 -14.06 16.43
C THR A 39 0.33 -15.57 16.66
N PRO A 40 0.70 -16.37 15.64
CA PRO A 40 0.90 -17.80 15.84
C PRO A 40 2.04 -18.05 16.84
N THR A 41 1.81 -18.91 17.82
CA THR A 41 2.84 -19.30 18.80
C THR A 41 3.77 -20.38 18.27
N ASP A 42 3.28 -21.24 17.37
CA ASP A 42 3.99 -22.40 16.84
C ASP A 42 4.01 -22.37 15.32
N ILE A 43 4.95 -21.61 14.76
CA ILE A 43 5.26 -21.66 13.32
C ILE A 43 6.30 -22.77 13.16
N ASN A 44 5.94 -23.84 12.44
CA ASN A 44 6.88 -24.90 12.10
C ASN A 44 7.45 -24.67 10.69
N PRO A 45 8.67 -24.10 10.57
CA PRO A 45 9.30 -23.85 9.28
C PRO A 45 9.86 -25.13 8.61
N GLN A 46 9.81 -26.29 9.28
CA GLN A 46 10.41 -27.55 8.80
C GLN A 46 9.41 -28.48 8.09
N SER A 47 8.19 -28.03 7.82
CA SER A 47 7.28 -28.83 6.99
C SER A 47 7.76 -28.82 5.54
N GLU A 48 7.72 -29.98 4.86
CA GLU A 48 8.02 -30.09 3.43
C GLU A 48 7.09 -29.23 2.56
N ASP A 49 5.89 -28.91 3.08
CA ASP A 49 4.89 -28.05 2.43
C ASP A 49 5.04 -26.57 2.84
N SER A 50 6.17 -26.14 3.44
CA SER A 50 6.32 -24.75 3.88
C SER A 50 6.58 -23.81 2.71
N ASP A 51 5.92 -22.66 2.72
CA ASP A 51 6.11 -21.58 1.76
C ASP A 51 6.27 -20.24 2.50
N ILE A 52 6.65 -19.18 1.77
CA ILE A 52 6.68 -17.82 2.30
C ILE A 52 5.23 -17.34 2.41
N MET A 53 4.76 -17.18 3.64
CA MET A 53 3.42 -16.74 3.97
C MET A 53 3.47 -15.43 4.76
N TYR A 54 2.34 -14.78 4.97
CA TYR A 54 2.19 -13.65 5.91
C TYR A 54 1.52 -14.08 7.19
N ILE A 55 1.96 -13.51 8.31
CA ILE A 55 1.25 -13.57 9.59
C ILE A 55 1.07 -12.16 10.15
N TYR A 56 0.01 -11.97 10.93
CA TYR A 56 -0.18 -10.75 11.70
C TYR A 56 0.55 -10.87 13.05
N ASN A 57 1.36 -9.87 13.37
CA ASN A 57 1.99 -9.75 14.68
C ASN A 57 1.18 -8.75 15.52
N GLU A 58 0.57 -9.22 16.61
CA GLU A 58 -0.25 -8.40 17.50
C GLU A 58 0.55 -7.34 18.26
N THR A 59 1.83 -7.60 18.52
CA THR A 59 2.69 -6.66 19.26
C THR A 59 3.05 -5.46 18.40
N SER A 60 3.52 -5.71 17.18
CA SER A 60 3.92 -4.65 16.25
C SER A 60 2.78 -4.14 15.36
N ARG A 61 1.65 -4.85 15.34
CA ARG A 61 0.47 -4.56 14.51
C ARG A 61 0.77 -4.51 13.01
N ILE A 62 1.71 -5.33 12.56
CA ILE A 62 2.07 -5.44 11.14
C ILE A 62 1.96 -6.88 10.64
N CYS A 63 1.65 -7.00 9.35
CA CYS A 63 1.78 -8.23 8.60
C CYS A 63 3.23 -8.36 8.12
N HIS A 64 3.88 -9.47 8.48
CA HIS A 64 5.25 -9.79 8.07
C HIS A 64 5.35 -11.21 7.54
N THR A 65 6.38 -11.47 6.76
CA THR A 65 6.61 -12.76 6.11
C THR A 65 7.21 -13.79 7.07
N VAL A 66 6.80 -15.04 6.94
CA VAL A 66 7.35 -16.20 7.66
C VAL A 66 7.39 -17.42 6.73
N LEU A 67 8.27 -18.38 7.02
CA LEU A 67 8.23 -19.69 6.38
C LEU A 67 7.24 -20.58 7.16
N ALA A 68 6.10 -20.91 6.55
CA ALA A 68 5.02 -21.64 7.21
C ALA A 68 4.23 -22.51 6.22
N SER A 69 3.56 -23.54 6.72
CA SER A 69 2.63 -24.30 5.89
C SER A 69 1.41 -23.45 5.51
N PRO A 70 0.98 -23.42 4.24
CA PRO A 70 -0.21 -22.68 3.81
C PRO A 70 -1.51 -23.25 4.39
N LYS A 71 -1.45 -24.47 4.95
CA LYS A 71 -2.56 -25.13 5.66
C LYS A 71 -2.68 -24.71 7.13
N GLY A 72 -1.73 -23.91 7.63
CA GLY A 72 -1.74 -23.42 9.01
C GLY A 72 -2.93 -22.51 9.30
N SER A 73 -3.41 -22.49 10.54
CA SER A 73 -4.29 -21.41 10.98
C SER A 73 -3.48 -20.11 11.13
N ASN A 74 -4.10 -18.97 10.84
CA ASN A 74 -3.54 -17.63 11.05
C ASN A 74 -2.37 -17.25 10.12
N VAL A 75 -2.31 -17.86 8.92
CA VAL A 75 -1.40 -17.47 7.85
C VAL A 75 -2.19 -16.94 6.65
N PHE A 76 -1.55 -16.10 5.84
CA PHE A 76 -2.13 -15.49 4.65
C PHE A 76 -1.18 -15.68 3.46
N ASP A 77 -1.74 -16.01 2.31
CA ASP A 77 -1.06 -16.20 1.02
C ASP A 77 -0.56 -14.89 0.38
N ASN A 78 -1.12 -13.76 0.79
CA ASN A 78 -0.73 -12.44 0.28
C ASN A 78 -0.83 -11.37 1.39
N ARG A 79 0.03 -10.37 1.27
CA ARG A 79 0.17 -9.27 2.24
C ARG A 79 -1.11 -8.47 2.44
N ILE A 80 -1.75 -8.06 1.35
CA ILE A 80 -2.94 -7.22 1.33
C ILE A 80 -4.10 -7.94 2.02
N LYS A 81 -4.25 -9.24 1.81
CA LYS A 81 -5.26 -10.05 2.50
C LYS A 81 -5.05 -10.05 4.02
N CYS A 82 -3.81 -10.16 4.48
CA CYS A 82 -3.47 -10.01 5.90
C CYS A 82 -3.83 -8.61 6.42
N ILE A 83 -3.40 -7.55 5.72
CA ILE A 83 -3.69 -6.15 6.08
C ILE A 83 -5.20 -5.90 6.17
N GLN A 84 -5.95 -6.40 5.19
CA GLN A 84 -7.40 -6.23 5.11
C GLN A 84 -8.10 -6.97 6.26
N GLN A 85 -7.79 -8.25 6.49
CA GLN A 85 -8.47 -9.04 7.51
C GLN A 85 -8.10 -8.61 8.93
N CYS A 86 -6.87 -8.17 9.15
CA CYS A 86 -6.38 -7.75 10.46
C CYS A 86 -6.45 -6.24 10.68
N SER A 87 -7.03 -5.51 9.73
CA SER A 87 -7.27 -4.06 9.80
C SER A 87 -6.04 -3.28 10.23
N THR A 88 -4.90 -3.60 9.62
CA THR A 88 -3.66 -2.90 9.94
C THR A 88 -3.61 -1.56 9.19
N ASP A 89 -3.00 -0.56 9.83
CA ASP A 89 -2.67 0.73 9.19
C ASP A 89 -1.35 0.65 8.41
N GLN A 90 -0.92 -0.56 8.05
CA GLN A 90 0.36 -0.79 7.39
C GLN A 90 0.32 -0.24 5.97
N GLU A 91 1.15 0.77 5.69
CA GLU A 91 1.23 1.38 4.37
C GLU A 91 1.71 0.37 3.31
N ALA A 92 1.15 0.46 2.11
CA ALA A 92 1.54 -0.36 0.96
C ALA A 92 2.24 0.50 -0.11
N LYS A 93 3.23 1.31 0.29
CA LYS A 93 3.98 2.17 -0.64
C LYS A 93 4.59 1.41 -1.81
N SER A 94 5.01 0.17 -1.58
CA SER A 94 5.49 -0.76 -2.62
C SER A 94 4.48 -1.03 -3.72
N CYS A 95 3.19 -0.73 -3.50
CA CYS A 95 2.10 -0.97 -4.44
C CYS A 95 1.51 0.34 -5.01
N THR A 96 1.83 1.49 -4.43
CA THR A 96 1.27 2.79 -4.84
C THR A 96 2.28 3.74 -5.46
N SER A 97 3.57 3.52 -5.20
CA SER A 97 4.62 4.40 -5.71
C SER A 97 4.79 4.23 -7.22
N ALA A 98 5.34 5.24 -7.88
CA ALA A 98 5.74 5.13 -9.28
C ALA A 98 6.79 4.00 -9.45
N PRO A 99 6.82 3.34 -10.62
CA PRO A 99 7.83 2.33 -10.92
C PRO A 99 9.24 2.91 -10.79
N ALA A 100 10.11 2.23 -10.05
CA ALA A 100 11.46 2.70 -9.81
C ALA A 100 12.32 2.57 -11.08
N ASN A 101 13.09 3.62 -11.42
CA ASN A 101 14.01 3.61 -12.57
C ASN A 101 13.38 3.20 -13.91
N ALA A 102 12.09 3.48 -14.14
CA ALA A 102 11.47 3.28 -15.45
C ALA A 102 12.26 4.04 -16.53
N CYS A 103 12.57 3.37 -17.64
CA CYS A 103 13.34 3.95 -18.74
C CYS A 103 12.66 5.16 -19.39
N SER A 104 11.34 5.10 -19.52
CA SER A 104 10.52 6.18 -20.09
C SER A 104 10.16 7.22 -19.04
N LYS A 105 11.14 8.01 -18.56
CA LYS A 105 10.90 9.04 -17.52
C LYS A 105 9.88 10.11 -17.92
N GLU A 106 9.66 10.32 -19.22
CA GLU A 106 8.76 11.38 -19.73
C GLU A 106 7.32 10.91 -19.94
N LYS A 107 7.06 9.60 -19.83
CA LYS A 107 5.75 9.04 -20.13
C LYS A 107 5.44 7.96 -19.11
N MET A 108 4.63 8.32 -18.11
CA MET A 108 3.76 7.36 -17.40
C MET A 108 2.74 6.70 -18.35
N GLU A 109 3.07 6.56 -19.63
CA GLU A 109 2.29 5.81 -20.60
C GLU A 109 2.84 4.40 -20.54
N ASP A 110 1.97 3.44 -20.23
CA ASP A 110 2.13 1.99 -20.36
C ASP A 110 2.42 1.58 -21.82
N THR A 111 3.41 2.19 -22.47
CA THR A 111 4.01 1.57 -23.64
C THR A 111 4.85 0.44 -23.10
N ASN A 112 4.20 -0.71 -22.90
CA ASN A 112 4.87 -2.00 -22.86
C ASN A 112 5.77 -2.03 -24.10
N PRO A 113 7.09 -1.80 -23.95
CA PRO A 113 7.95 -1.81 -25.10
C PRO A 113 7.95 -3.23 -25.65
N ALA A 114 7.94 -3.38 -26.97
CA ALA A 114 7.93 -4.70 -27.59
C ALA A 114 9.09 -5.59 -27.09
N SER A 115 10.18 -4.96 -26.64
CA SER A 115 11.24 -5.55 -25.82
C SER A 115 12.03 -4.46 -25.08
N CYS A 116 12.63 -4.79 -23.93
CA CYS A 116 13.65 -3.95 -23.30
C CYS A 116 14.97 -3.90 -24.09
N ASP A 117 15.19 -4.82 -25.03
CA ASP A 117 16.41 -4.95 -25.83
C ASP A 117 16.64 -3.74 -26.76
N ASP A 118 15.56 -3.00 -27.08
CA ASP A 118 15.63 -1.81 -27.94
C ASP A 118 15.99 -0.52 -27.18
N ILE A 119 16.02 -0.60 -25.85
CA ILE A 119 16.37 0.49 -24.94
C ILE A 119 17.85 0.30 -24.54
N GLU A 120 18.57 1.39 -24.22
CA GLU A 120 20.04 1.44 -24.02
C GLU A 120 20.68 0.24 -23.28
N LYS A 121 22.02 0.14 -23.33
CA LYS A 121 22.75 -0.87 -22.52
C LYS A 121 22.37 -0.75 -21.04
N ASP A 122 22.17 -1.90 -20.39
CA ASP A 122 21.76 -2.07 -18.98
C ASP A 122 20.25 -1.93 -18.67
N THR A 123 19.40 -2.19 -19.67
CA THR A 123 17.96 -2.41 -19.47
C THR A 123 17.60 -3.87 -19.22
N PHE A 124 16.55 -4.09 -18.44
CA PHE A 124 15.97 -5.41 -18.22
C PHE A 124 14.48 -5.28 -17.85
N PRO A 125 13.66 -6.32 -18.12
CA PRO A 125 12.26 -6.34 -17.72
C PRO A 125 12.13 -6.51 -16.21
N ALA A 126 11.15 -5.81 -15.63
CA ALA A 126 10.74 -5.94 -14.25
C ALA A 126 9.24 -5.63 -14.15
N TYR A 127 8.67 -5.76 -12.95
CA TYR A 127 7.25 -5.57 -12.70
C TYR A 127 7.04 -4.47 -11.66
N TYR A 128 5.94 -3.75 -11.82
CA TYR A 128 5.42 -2.83 -10.82
C TYR A 128 3.91 -3.07 -10.69
N TYR A 129 3.34 -2.82 -9.51
CA TYR A 129 1.90 -2.89 -9.33
C TYR A 129 1.24 -1.61 -9.86
N ASN A 130 0.38 -1.75 -10.87
CA ASN A 130 -0.42 -0.67 -11.40
C ASN A 130 -1.74 -0.59 -10.64
N ALA A 131 -1.79 0.21 -9.57
CA ALA A 131 -2.97 0.33 -8.71
C ALA A 131 -4.25 0.81 -9.44
N ARG A 132 -4.11 1.44 -10.61
CA ARG A 132 -5.27 1.84 -11.44
C ARG A 132 -5.89 0.63 -12.13
N LEU A 133 -5.06 -0.25 -12.70
CA LEU A 133 -5.52 -1.47 -13.36
C LEU A 133 -5.89 -2.54 -12.32
N GLY A 134 -5.12 -2.62 -11.24
CA GLY A 134 -5.26 -3.63 -10.18
C GLY A 134 -4.36 -4.85 -10.37
N GLU A 135 -3.35 -4.75 -11.23
CA GLU A 135 -2.51 -5.87 -11.67
C GLU A 135 -1.02 -5.48 -11.70
N CYS A 136 -0.16 -6.49 -11.72
CA CYS A 136 1.26 -6.32 -11.95
C CYS A 136 1.57 -6.13 -13.44
N THR A 137 2.20 -5.00 -13.77
CA THR A 137 2.52 -4.61 -15.14
C THR A 137 4.02 -4.68 -15.38
N GLU A 138 4.42 -5.34 -16.46
CA GLU A 138 5.80 -5.38 -16.90
C GLU A 138 6.26 -4.01 -17.43
N TYR A 139 7.50 -3.62 -17.14
CA TYR A 139 8.14 -2.43 -17.66
C TYR A 139 9.65 -2.61 -17.77
N CYS A 140 10.30 -1.74 -18.54
CA CYS A 140 11.76 -1.73 -18.63
C CYS A 140 12.40 -0.80 -17.61
N VAL A 141 13.37 -1.36 -16.90
CA VAL A 141 14.14 -0.68 -15.88
C VAL A 141 15.50 -0.28 -16.43
N CYS A 142 15.84 1.01 -16.29
CA CYS A 142 17.10 1.57 -16.73
C CYS A 142 18.06 1.62 -15.55
N GLY A 143 18.82 0.53 -15.37
CA GLY A 143 19.73 0.34 -14.26
C GLY A 143 19.03 -0.04 -12.94
N TYR A 144 19.68 -0.90 -12.18
CA TYR A 144 19.14 -1.39 -10.91
C TYR A 144 18.91 -0.25 -9.90
N PRO A 145 17.72 -0.13 -9.27
CA PRO A 145 17.46 0.88 -8.25
C PRO A 145 18.45 0.78 -7.07
N LYS A 146 19.09 1.89 -6.72
CA LYS A 146 20.05 1.96 -5.60
C LYS A 146 19.83 3.25 -4.78
N PRO A 147 19.63 3.15 -3.45
CA PRO A 147 19.47 1.91 -2.66
C PRO A 147 18.12 1.24 -2.96
N ARG A 148 18.06 -0.10 -2.92
CA ARG A 148 16.79 -0.83 -2.97
C ARG A 148 16.11 -0.76 -1.59
N THR A 149 14.85 -0.36 -1.55
CA THR A 149 14.05 -0.31 -0.31
C THR A 149 12.74 -1.09 -0.48
N ASP A 150 12.19 -1.63 0.60
CA ASP A 150 10.91 -2.35 0.59
C ASP A 150 9.71 -1.47 0.25
N GLU A 151 9.87 -0.14 0.22
CA GLU A 151 8.84 0.82 -0.19
C GLU A 151 8.79 1.04 -1.71
N MET A 152 9.74 0.50 -2.48
CA MET A 152 9.80 0.69 -3.93
C MET A 152 8.78 -0.20 -4.65
N ASN A 153 8.08 0.39 -5.63
CA ASN A 153 7.25 -0.35 -6.56
C ASN A 153 8.12 -0.94 -7.69
N PHE A 154 8.90 -1.96 -7.35
CA PHE A 154 9.82 -2.65 -8.24
C PHE A 154 9.99 -4.10 -7.80
N PHE A 155 9.68 -5.00 -8.72
CA PHE A 155 9.75 -6.44 -8.52
C PHE A 155 10.47 -7.07 -9.71
N MET A 156 11.34 -8.04 -9.44
CA MET A 156 12.04 -8.75 -10.53
C MET A 156 11.14 -9.74 -11.27
N TYR A 157 10.06 -10.19 -10.61
CA TYR A 157 9.18 -11.25 -11.08
C TYR A 157 7.72 -10.85 -10.83
N GLU A 158 6.82 -11.25 -11.74
CA GLU A 158 5.38 -11.02 -11.64
C GLU A 158 4.82 -11.63 -10.36
N GLU A 159 5.21 -12.87 -10.05
CA GLU A 159 4.72 -13.62 -8.88
C GLU A 159 5.12 -12.93 -7.57
N SER A 160 6.30 -12.29 -7.54
CA SER A 160 6.69 -11.46 -6.40
C SER A 160 5.79 -10.23 -6.31
N CYS A 161 5.55 -9.51 -7.41
CA CYS A 161 4.65 -8.38 -7.41
C CYS A 161 3.24 -8.76 -6.90
N GLU A 162 2.69 -9.86 -7.40
CA GLU A 162 1.37 -10.37 -6.98
C GLU A 162 1.37 -10.82 -5.52
N PHE A 163 2.43 -11.43 -5.02
CA PHE A 163 2.56 -11.82 -3.61
C PHE A 163 2.53 -10.60 -2.66
N TRP A 164 3.13 -9.48 -3.07
CA TRP A 164 3.21 -8.26 -2.26
C TRP A 164 2.01 -7.32 -2.41
N CYS A 165 1.42 -7.26 -3.62
CA CYS A 165 0.47 -6.23 -4.01
C CYS A 165 -0.84 -6.74 -4.61
N GLY A 166 -0.97 -8.03 -4.91
CA GLY A 166 -2.20 -8.61 -5.43
C GLY A 166 -3.40 -8.31 -4.52
N GLY A 167 -4.53 -7.92 -5.11
CA GLY A 167 -5.74 -7.53 -4.39
C GLY A 167 -5.74 -6.11 -3.78
N TYR A 168 -4.70 -5.30 -4.02
CA TYR A 168 -4.59 -3.97 -3.41
C TYR A 168 -5.67 -3.00 -3.89
N LYS A 169 -6.04 -3.03 -5.18
CA LYS A 169 -7.10 -2.19 -5.72
C LYS A 169 -8.44 -2.45 -5.02
N GLU A 170 -8.83 -3.71 -4.89
CA GLU A 170 -10.05 -4.14 -4.21
C GLU A 170 -10.03 -3.73 -2.73
N TYR A 171 -8.86 -3.82 -2.08
CA TYR A 171 -8.69 -3.35 -0.70
C TYR A 171 -8.99 -1.85 -0.58
N ILE A 172 -8.43 -1.01 -1.45
CA ILE A 172 -8.65 0.44 -1.42
C ILE A 172 -10.11 0.79 -1.77
N GLU A 173 -10.68 0.14 -2.78
CA GLU A 173 -12.11 0.30 -3.13
C GLU A 173 -13.02 -0.09 -1.95
N SER A 174 -12.68 -1.15 -1.21
CA SER A 174 -13.43 -1.56 -0.02
C SER A 174 -13.37 -0.54 1.12
N LYS A 175 -12.26 0.20 1.24
CA LYS A 175 -12.10 1.27 2.24
C LYS A 175 -12.87 2.53 1.84
N ALA A 176 -12.88 2.88 0.55
CA ALA A 176 -13.63 4.04 0.05
C ALA A 176 -15.15 3.90 0.26
N ASN A 177 -15.69 2.68 0.18
CA ASN A 177 -17.12 2.40 0.38
C ASN A 177 -17.57 2.33 1.86
N GLN A 178 -16.64 2.50 2.82
CA GLN A 178 -16.92 2.47 4.27
C GLN A 178 -16.88 3.85 4.94
N GLY A 179 -16.56 4.90 4.17
CA GLY A 179 -16.53 6.31 4.58
C GLY A 179 -17.81 7.04 4.19
#